data_AF-A0A0C3AXW3-F1
#
_entry.id   AF-A0A0C3AXW3-F1
#
_cell.length_a   1.000
_cell.length_b   1.000
_cell.length_c   1.000
_cell.angle_alpha   90.00
_cell.angle_beta   90.00
_cell.angle_gamma   90.00
#
_symmetry.space_group_name_H-M   'P 1'
#
loop_
_entity.id
_entity.type
_entity.pdbx_description
1 polymer ?
#
loop_
_entity_poly.entity_id
_entity_poly.type
_entity_poly.pdbx_seq_one_letter_code
_entity_poly.pdbx_strand_id
1 'polypeptide(L)'
;MSQLTTRIRLYGTDCDQFKLVQEAIKQTQTNLHVFAGIYIDGNETTYTRQRDQAFAVLDEYGVDNVLGLTVGNEYLLQAFTADPATLPTAQTYLISKITEVRTMLAAKNYAKTIPVGSADAGSQITAAYAAAADYVMANSHPFFSGVTAAGAAAWTAQYLIDQEPHFATDAGKPLYSAEIGWPTDAMAGGSLTLNGSAASIPNAQDLLDTFVCAANTNITAGGAYNHGYFWFELFDQAWKTQYGGAEPYWGLFDKDRNLKSLTIPSCLADAEAPVGSMGNNDGGGSTSNGGSGTSSGSSSNPSGTTRNNGATASFASSPVVMLSALTTLLAFMGGATLL
;
A
#
# COMPACT_ATOMS: atom_id res chain seq x y z
N MET A 1 6.97 15.72 2.68
CA MET A 1 6.31 14.40 2.57
C MET A 1 4.92 14.42 3.20
N SER A 2 4.77 14.79 4.49
CA SER A 2 3.47 14.84 5.19
C SER A 2 2.40 15.76 4.56
N GLN A 3 2.82 16.75 3.77
CA GLN A 3 1.93 17.63 2.99
C GLN A 3 1.37 16.97 1.72
N LEU A 4 2.04 15.94 1.20
CA LEU A 4 1.58 15.16 0.04
C LEU A 4 0.82 13.91 0.47
N THR A 5 1.19 13.33 1.62
CA THR A 5 0.59 12.11 2.13
C THR A 5 0.81 11.92 3.61
N THR A 6 -0.09 11.19 4.25
CA THR A 6 0.08 10.71 5.63
C THR A 6 0.49 9.25 5.70
N ARG A 7 0.73 8.56 4.56
CA ARG A 7 1.05 7.13 4.54
C ARG A 7 2.22 6.84 3.60
N ILE A 8 3.17 6.04 4.10
CA ILE A 8 4.30 5.56 3.31
C ILE A 8 4.47 4.05 3.44
N ARG A 9 5.04 3.45 2.41
CA ARG A 9 5.44 2.03 2.39
C ARG A 9 6.96 1.94 2.32
N LEU A 10 7.55 1.15 3.20
CA LEU A 10 8.96 0.76 3.14
C LEU A 10 9.08 -0.65 2.58
N TYR A 11 10.19 -0.93 1.89
CA TYR A 11 10.42 -2.19 1.22
C TYR A 11 11.20 -3.21 2.06
N GLY A 12 11.86 -2.75 3.12
CA GLY A 12 12.66 -3.54 4.02
C GLY A 12 13.03 -2.74 5.26
N THR A 13 13.73 -3.39 6.19
CA THR A 13 14.23 -2.76 7.42
C THR A 13 15.74 -2.63 7.46
N ASP A 14 16.45 -3.21 6.50
CA ASP A 14 17.90 -3.12 6.37
C ASP A 14 18.38 -1.65 6.27
N CYS A 15 19.65 -1.45 6.62
CA CYS A 15 20.29 -0.13 6.69
C CYS A 15 19.55 0.86 7.61
N ASP A 16 18.94 0.36 8.68
CA ASP A 16 18.17 1.13 9.67
C ASP A 16 17.04 1.98 9.08
N GLN A 17 16.54 1.65 7.88
CA GLN A 17 15.57 2.50 7.17
C GLN A 17 14.29 2.71 7.99
N PHE A 18 13.71 1.64 8.52
CA PHE A 18 12.52 1.75 9.35
C PHE A 18 12.80 2.53 10.64
N LYS A 19 13.96 2.32 11.26
CA LYS A 19 14.38 3.07 12.44
C LYS A 19 14.49 4.57 12.17
N LEU A 20 15.18 4.94 11.09
CA LEU A 20 15.40 6.34 10.70
C LEU A 20 14.07 7.04 10.37
N VAL A 21 13.13 6.33 9.74
CA VAL A 21 11.78 6.84 9.49
C VAL A 21 11.03 7.07 10.80
N GLN A 22 11.04 6.10 11.72
CA GLN A 22 10.37 6.25 13.02
C GLN A 22 10.98 7.38 13.86
N GLU A 23 12.31 7.51 13.87
CA GLU A 23 12.99 8.61 14.55
C GLU A 23 12.64 9.96 13.91
N ALA A 24 12.58 10.06 12.58
CA ALA A 24 12.16 11.29 11.90
C ALA A 24 10.71 11.67 12.25
N ILE A 25 9.79 10.71 12.29
CA ILE A 25 8.40 10.94 12.69
C ILE A 25 8.32 11.42 14.13
N LYS A 26 9.07 10.78 15.03
CA LYS A 26 9.18 11.18 16.44
C LYS A 26 9.79 12.57 16.61
N GLN A 27 10.84 12.94 15.86
CA GLN A 27 11.44 14.27 16.01
C GLN A 27 10.56 15.38 15.41
N THR A 28 9.92 15.12 14.27
CA THR A 28 9.15 16.13 13.54
C THR A 28 7.68 16.19 13.94
N GLN A 29 7.21 15.21 14.71
CA GLN A 29 5.81 15.09 15.16
C GLN A 29 4.82 15.12 13.98
N THR A 30 5.25 14.66 12.80
CA THR A 30 4.39 14.63 11.62
C THR A 30 3.37 13.51 11.71
N ASN A 31 2.14 13.78 11.24
CA ASN A 31 1.12 12.76 11.04
C ASN A 31 1.49 11.87 9.83
N LEU A 32 2.40 10.91 10.05
CA LEU A 32 2.89 9.99 9.04
C LEU A 32 2.82 8.57 9.59
N HIS A 33 2.25 7.69 8.78
CA HIS A 33 2.03 6.30 9.09
C HIS A 33 2.77 5.39 8.11
N VAL A 34 3.18 4.21 8.57
CA VAL A 34 4.14 3.36 7.86
C VAL A 34 3.61 1.94 7.70
N PHE A 35 3.62 1.43 6.47
CA PHE A 35 3.69 0.00 6.20
C PHE A 35 5.16 -0.39 6.09
N ALA A 36 5.69 -1.14 7.06
CA ALA A 36 7.11 -1.47 7.10
C ALA A 36 7.36 -2.81 6.41
N GLY A 37 8.27 -2.84 5.44
CA GLY A 37 8.66 -4.06 4.73
C GLY A 37 9.62 -4.91 5.56
N ILE A 38 9.46 -6.23 5.47
CA ILE A 38 10.46 -7.24 5.86
C ILE A 38 10.83 -7.98 4.59
N TYR A 39 11.99 -7.67 4.02
CA TYR A 39 12.41 -8.28 2.76
C TYR A 39 12.74 -9.77 2.94
N ILE A 40 12.44 -10.54 1.89
CA ILE A 40 12.79 -11.96 1.77
C ILE A 40 13.35 -12.24 0.37
N ASP A 41 14.32 -13.13 0.31
CA ASP A 41 15.03 -13.58 -0.90
C ASP A 41 15.27 -15.11 -0.89
N GLY A 42 14.59 -15.83 0.02
CA GLY A 42 14.82 -17.25 0.28
C GLY A 42 16.03 -17.54 1.18
N ASN A 43 16.76 -16.52 1.64
CA ASN A 43 17.86 -16.65 2.59
C ASN A 43 17.39 -16.34 4.04
N GLU A 44 17.44 -17.35 4.91
CA GLU A 44 17.04 -17.20 6.32
C GLU A 44 17.85 -16.17 7.09
N THR A 45 19.12 -15.93 6.72
CA THR A 45 19.97 -14.92 7.38
C THR A 45 19.48 -13.51 7.03
N THR A 46 19.12 -13.27 5.76
CA THR A 46 18.53 -11.99 5.33
C THR A 46 17.20 -11.76 6.02
N TYR A 47 16.29 -12.74 5.96
CA TYR A 47 14.98 -12.64 6.58
C TYR A 47 15.07 -12.42 8.10
N THR A 48 15.87 -13.23 8.81
CA THR A 48 16.04 -13.13 10.27
C THR A 48 16.55 -11.75 10.67
N ARG A 49 17.56 -11.22 9.98
CA ARG A 49 18.11 -9.89 10.25
C ARG A 49 17.04 -8.80 10.09
N GLN A 50 16.30 -8.80 8.98
CA GLN A 50 15.28 -7.79 8.73
C GLN A 50 14.08 -7.89 9.67
N ARG A 51 13.62 -9.12 9.95
CA ARG A 51 12.58 -9.39 10.94
C ARG A 51 12.98 -8.84 12.31
N ASP A 52 14.17 -9.21 12.80
CA ASP A 52 14.62 -8.82 14.14
C ASP A 52 14.81 -7.30 14.25
N GLN A 53 15.32 -6.64 13.19
CA GLN A 53 15.36 -5.19 13.12
C GLN A 53 13.97 -4.55 13.16
N ALA A 54 12.99 -5.11 12.44
CA ALA A 54 11.62 -4.61 12.48
C ALA A 54 11.06 -4.66 13.91
N PHE A 55 11.19 -5.81 14.58
CA PHE A 55 10.72 -5.96 15.96
C PHE A 55 11.47 -5.06 16.95
N ALA A 56 12.78 -4.88 16.80
CA ALA A 56 13.55 -3.96 17.62
C ALA A 56 13.06 -2.51 17.49
N VAL A 57 12.70 -2.08 16.27
CA VAL A 57 12.13 -0.74 16.04
C VAL A 57 10.75 -0.62 16.66
N LEU A 58 9.89 -1.64 16.56
CA LEU A 58 8.57 -1.62 17.23
C LEU A 58 8.70 -1.56 18.75
N ASP A 59 9.67 -2.28 19.33
CA ASP A 59 9.95 -2.25 20.77
C ASP A 59 10.50 -0.87 21.23
N GLU A 60 11.34 -0.22 20.41
CA GLU A 60 11.98 1.07 20.73
C GLU A 60 11.03 2.28 20.53
N TYR A 61 10.25 2.30 19.45
CA TYR A 61 9.44 3.46 19.03
C TYR A 61 7.94 3.29 19.30
N GLY A 62 7.49 2.09 19.63
CA GLY A 62 6.07 1.76 19.70
C GLY A 62 5.45 1.51 18.33
N VAL A 63 4.13 1.30 18.34
CA VAL A 63 3.39 0.79 17.16
C VAL A 63 2.35 1.76 16.61
N ASP A 64 2.13 2.90 17.26
CA ASP A 64 0.96 3.76 17.01
C ASP A 64 0.82 4.20 15.55
N ASN A 65 1.93 4.58 14.92
CA ASN A 65 1.97 5.02 13.53
C ASN A 65 2.22 3.87 12.52
N VAL A 66 2.37 2.62 12.96
CA VAL A 66 2.62 1.47 12.08
C VAL A 66 1.29 0.88 11.62
N LEU A 67 1.02 0.85 10.32
CA LEU A 67 -0.23 0.34 9.74
C LEU A 67 -0.16 -1.14 9.37
N GLY A 68 1.03 -1.69 9.18
CA GLY A 68 1.22 -3.11 8.86
C GLY A 68 2.70 -3.47 8.72
N LEU A 69 2.99 -4.76 8.84
CA LEU A 69 4.26 -5.35 8.42
C LEU A 69 4.05 -6.12 7.11
N THR A 70 4.75 -5.73 6.05
CA THR A 70 4.66 -6.36 4.72
C THR A 70 5.83 -7.32 4.54
N VAL A 71 5.58 -8.62 4.59
CA VAL A 71 6.60 -9.67 4.44
C VAL A 71 6.81 -9.97 2.96
N GLY A 72 7.96 -9.60 2.42
CA GLY A 72 8.33 -9.79 1.02
C GLY A 72 7.84 -8.69 0.07
N ASN A 73 8.53 -8.60 -1.06
CA ASN A 73 8.17 -7.79 -2.22
C ASN A 73 8.62 -8.53 -3.48
N GLU A 74 7.67 -8.92 -4.33
CA GLU A 74 7.93 -9.62 -5.61
C GLU A 74 8.74 -10.91 -5.45
N TYR A 75 8.58 -11.60 -4.32
CA TYR A 75 9.30 -12.85 -4.06
C TYR A 75 8.77 -13.98 -4.94
N LEU A 76 7.45 -14.03 -5.14
CA LEU A 76 6.82 -15.00 -6.04
C LEU A 76 7.13 -14.69 -7.50
N LEU A 77 7.12 -13.42 -7.90
CA LEU A 77 7.59 -13.01 -9.24
C LEU A 77 9.03 -13.46 -9.48
N GLN A 78 9.95 -13.19 -8.55
CA GLN A 78 11.34 -13.61 -8.69
C GLN A 78 11.48 -15.13 -8.83
N ALA A 79 10.73 -15.90 -8.04
CA ALA A 79 10.71 -17.35 -8.16
C ALA A 79 10.17 -17.80 -9.52
N PHE A 80 9.05 -17.21 -9.97
CA PHE A 80 8.44 -17.51 -11.26
C PHE A 80 9.38 -17.19 -12.43
N THR A 81 10.03 -16.03 -12.41
CA THR A 81 10.96 -15.59 -13.46
C THR A 81 12.22 -16.46 -13.49
N ALA A 82 12.72 -16.90 -12.34
CA ALA A 82 13.89 -17.78 -12.27
C ALA A 82 13.56 -19.20 -12.76
N ASP A 83 12.48 -19.79 -12.25
CA ASP A 83 11.94 -21.08 -12.67
C ASP A 83 10.48 -21.23 -12.18
N PRO A 84 9.49 -21.22 -13.08
CA PRO A 84 8.08 -21.38 -12.73
C PRO A 84 7.76 -22.63 -11.89
N ALA A 85 8.57 -23.69 -12.01
CA ALA A 85 8.39 -24.91 -11.21
C ALA A 85 8.66 -24.70 -9.71
N THR A 86 9.37 -23.63 -9.34
CA THR A 86 9.68 -23.30 -7.94
C THR A 86 8.59 -22.50 -7.23
N LEU A 87 7.61 -21.96 -7.97
CA LEU A 87 6.54 -21.12 -7.44
C LEU A 87 5.78 -21.76 -6.26
N PRO A 88 5.39 -23.06 -6.27
CA PRO A 88 4.74 -23.68 -5.12
C PRO A 88 5.60 -23.69 -3.85
N THR A 89 6.91 -23.90 -4.01
CA THR A 89 7.88 -23.88 -2.89
C THR A 89 8.06 -22.47 -2.37
N ALA A 90 8.19 -21.48 -3.25
CA ALA A 90 8.28 -20.07 -2.89
C ALA A 90 7.01 -19.59 -2.15
N GLN A 91 5.82 -19.95 -2.64
CA GLN A 91 4.56 -19.64 -1.97
C GLN A 91 4.48 -20.25 -0.56
N THR A 92 4.89 -21.51 -0.41
CA THR A 92 4.93 -22.18 0.90
C THR A 92 5.86 -21.44 1.86
N TYR A 93 7.04 -21.02 1.37
CA TYR A 93 7.99 -20.24 2.13
C TYR A 93 7.41 -18.88 2.57
N LEU A 94 6.85 -18.11 1.62
CA LEU A 94 6.23 -16.81 1.91
C LEU A 94 5.14 -16.92 2.99
N ILE A 95 4.21 -17.87 2.83
CA ILE A 95 3.12 -18.11 3.79
C ILE A 95 3.69 -18.46 5.17
N SER A 96 4.76 -19.27 5.23
CA SER A 96 5.41 -19.60 6.50
C SER A 96 5.97 -18.35 7.20
N LYS A 97 6.56 -17.41 6.44
CA LYS A 97 7.12 -16.17 6.99
C LYS A 97 6.04 -15.18 7.44
N ILE A 98 4.95 -15.05 6.68
CA ILE A 98 3.77 -14.30 7.11
C ILE A 98 3.25 -14.87 8.44
N THR A 99 3.09 -16.19 8.53
CA THR A 99 2.58 -16.87 9.74
C THR A 99 3.51 -16.69 10.94
N GLU A 100 4.82 -16.75 10.71
CA GLU A 100 5.84 -16.54 11.74
C GLU A 100 5.77 -15.12 12.32
N VAL A 101 5.76 -14.09 11.46
CA VAL A 101 5.66 -12.67 11.89
C VAL A 101 4.36 -12.42 12.64
N ARG A 102 3.24 -12.97 12.18
CA ARG A 102 1.94 -12.89 12.89
C ARG A 102 2.02 -13.50 14.28
N THR A 103 2.62 -14.68 14.41
CA THR A 103 2.77 -15.37 15.70
C THR A 103 3.63 -14.57 16.66
N MET A 104 4.72 -14.00 16.17
CA MET A 104 5.59 -13.13 16.97
C MET A 104 4.88 -11.86 17.43
N LEU A 105 4.11 -11.20 16.55
CA LEU A 105 3.30 -10.04 16.92
C LEU A 105 2.23 -10.39 17.96
N ALA A 106 1.56 -11.54 17.83
CA ALA A 106 0.57 -11.98 18.81
C ALA A 106 1.16 -12.28 20.19
N ALA A 107 2.45 -12.64 20.25
CA ALA A 107 3.19 -12.83 21.50
C ALA A 107 3.66 -11.50 22.13
N LYS A 108 3.56 -10.38 21.40
CA LYS A 108 3.88 -9.04 21.91
C LYS A 108 2.64 -8.43 22.57
N ASN A 109 2.86 -7.70 23.67
CA ASN A 109 1.80 -6.97 24.37
C ASN A 109 1.72 -5.51 23.88
N TYR A 110 1.63 -5.32 22.57
CA TYR A 110 1.51 -3.98 21.98
C TYR A 110 0.10 -3.40 22.15
N ALA A 111 0.00 -2.07 22.12
CA ALA A 111 -1.27 -1.36 22.33
C ALA A 111 -2.33 -1.61 21.23
N LYS A 112 -1.92 -2.15 20.08
CA LYS A 112 -2.80 -2.57 18.99
C LYS A 112 -2.22 -3.78 18.27
N THR A 113 -3.10 -4.55 17.63
CA THR A 113 -2.70 -5.58 16.68
C THR A 113 -2.18 -4.93 15.40
N ILE A 114 -0.99 -5.31 14.96
CA ILE A 114 -0.44 -4.90 13.66
C ILE A 114 -0.80 -5.99 12.64
N PRO A 115 -1.50 -5.67 11.53
CA PRO A 115 -1.79 -6.66 10.50
C PRO A 115 -0.52 -7.02 9.72
N VAL A 116 -0.44 -8.26 9.25
CA VAL A 116 0.69 -8.75 8.44
C VAL A 116 0.21 -9.08 7.05
N GLY A 117 0.79 -8.41 6.06
CA GLY A 117 0.53 -8.69 4.65
C GLY A 117 1.78 -9.10 3.91
N SER A 118 1.68 -9.18 2.60
CA SER A 118 2.81 -9.29 1.69
C SER A 118 2.53 -8.44 0.46
N ALA A 119 3.55 -8.19 -0.36
CA ALA A 119 3.44 -7.53 -1.64
C ALA A 119 4.08 -8.37 -2.74
N ASP A 120 3.41 -8.50 -3.88
CA ASP A 120 3.97 -9.18 -5.05
C ASP A 120 3.43 -8.56 -6.33
N ALA A 121 3.97 -8.98 -7.48
CA ALA A 121 3.37 -8.63 -8.75
C ALA A 121 1.91 -9.11 -8.77
N GLY A 122 1.01 -8.28 -9.28
CA GLY A 122 -0.42 -8.61 -9.27
C GLY A 122 -0.71 -10.01 -9.84
N SER A 123 0.00 -10.41 -10.89
CA SER A 123 -0.15 -11.70 -11.58
C SER A 123 0.34 -12.91 -10.78
N GLN A 124 1.06 -12.68 -9.68
CA GLN A 124 1.59 -13.73 -8.80
C GLN A 124 0.79 -13.85 -7.51
N ILE A 125 -0.26 -13.05 -7.34
CA ILE A 125 -1.19 -13.22 -6.23
C ILE A 125 -1.94 -14.53 -6.43
N THR A 126 -2.01 -15.35 -5.39
CA THR A 126 -2.77 -16.60 -5.41
C THR A 126 -3.77 -16.63 -4.27
N ALA A 127 -4.82 -17.44 -4.40
CA ALA A 127 -5.81 -17.63 -3.34
C ALA A 127 -5.19 -18.08 -2.01
N ALA A 128 -4.18 -18.95 -2.05
CA ALA A 128 -3.52 -19.45 -0.84
C ALA A 128 -2.69 -18.36 -0.14
N TYR A 129 -1.98 -17.54 -0.92
CA TYR A 129 -1.27 -16.37 -0.39
C TYR A 129 -2.27 -15.37 0.19
N ALA A 130 -3.29 -14.97 -0.58
CA ALA A 130 -4.30 -14.01 -0.13
C ALA A 130 -4.99 -14.45 1.18
N ALA A 131 -5.34 -15.74 1.31
CA ALA A 131 -5.95 -16.28 2.52
C ALA A 131 -5.03 -16.22 3.76
N ALA A 132 -3.71 -16.37 3.57
CA ALA A 132 -2.74 -16.38 4.66
C ALA A 132 -2.41 -14.97 5.21
N ALA A 133 -2.65 -13.93 4.42
CA ALA A 133 -2.35 -12.55 4.76
C ALA A 133 -3.54 -11.83 5.44
N ASP A 134 -3.24 -10.78 6.21
CA ASP A 134 -4.27 -9.87 6.75
C ASP A 134 -4.63 -8.77 5.74
N TYR A 135 -3.72 -8.44 4.83
CA TYR A 135 -3.94 -7.61 3.64
C TYR A 135 -3.03 -8.05 2.50
N VAL A 136 -3.40 -7.70 1.27
CA VAL A 136 -2.63 -8.02 0.06
C VAL A 136 -2.24 -6.75 -0.66
N MET A 137 -0.98 -6.68 -1.09
CA MET A 137 -0.42 -5.59 -1.87
C MET A 137 -0.07 -6.10 -3.27
N ALA A 138 -0.75 -5.59 -4.30
CA ALA A 138 -0.54 -5.93 -5.71
C ALA A 138 0.29 -4.84 -6.39
N ASN A 139 1.55 -5.12 -6.73
CA ASN A 139 2.32 -4.23 -7.60
C ASN A 139 1.67 -4.24 -8.99
N SER A 140 1.14 -3.09 -9.42
CA SER A 140 0.22 -2.97 -10.56
C SER A 140 0.68 -1.83 -11.47
N HIS A 141 1.71 -2.10 -12.26
CA HIS A 141 2.34 -1.13 -13.16
C HIS A 141 1.68 -1.11 -14.54
N PRO A 142 0.77 -0.17 -14.85
CA PRO A 142 0.18 -0.07 -16.19
C PRO A 142 1.22 0.15 -17.29
N PHE A 143 2.37 0.75 -16.97
CA PHE A 143 3.44 0.96 -17.94
C PHE A 143 3.95 -0.36 -18.55
N PHE A 144 4.04 -1.44 -17.77
CA PHE A 144 4.53 -2.73 -18.27
C PHE A 144 3.49 -3.53 -19.04
N SER A 145 2.20 -3.20 -18.92
CA SER A 145 1.13 -3.85 -19.70
C SER A 145 1.01 -3.31 -21.13
N GLY A 146 1.68 -2.20 -21.43
CA GLY A 146 1.70 -1.61 -22.76
C GLY A 146 0.46 -0.78 -23.12
N VAL A 147 -0.36 -0.42 -22.14
CA VAL A 147 -1.50 0.50 -22.33
C VAL A 147 -1.04 1.94 -22.56
N THR A 148 -1.92 2.79 -23.11
CA THR A 148 -1.64 4.23 -23.19
C THR A 148 -1.78 4.87 -21.81
N ALA A 149 -1.09 6.00 -21.59
CA ALA A 149 -1.20 6.74 -20.33
C ALA A 149 -2.64 7.15 -20.00
N ALA A 150 -3.40 7.59 -21.02
CA ALA A 150 -4.82 7.90 -20.89
C ALA A 150 -5.69 6.68 -20.49
N GLY A 151 -5.29 5.47 -20.88
CA GLY A 151 -5.99 4.23 -20.52
C GLY A 151 -5.52 3.59 -19.21
N ALA A 152 -4.41 4.06 -18.65
CA ALA A 152 -3.72 3.42 -17.54
C ALA A 152 -4.56 3.36 -16.26
N ALA A 153 -5.26 4.44 -15.91
CA ALA A 153 -6.11 4.48 -14.72
C ALA A 153 -7.25 3.46 -14.78
N ALA A 154 -7.94 3.38 -15.93
CA ALA A 154 -9.02 2.42 -16.15
C ALA A 154 -8.50 0.98 -16.16
N TRP A 155 -7.36 0.76 -16.81
CA TRP A 155 -6.69 -0.55 -16.81
C TRP A 155 -6.35 -1.00 -15.39
N THR A 156 -5.76 -0.14 -14.55
CA THR A 156 -5.39 -0.53 -13.19
C THR A 156 -6.62 -0.88 -12.36
N ALA A 157 -7.70 -0.09 -12.46
CA ALA A 157 -8.94 -0.37 -11.74
C ALA A 157 -9.55 -1.73 -12.13
N GLN A 158 -9.56 -2.06 -13.44
CA GLN A 158 -10.05 -3.35 -13.94
C GLN A 158 -9.12 -4.50 -13.55
N TYR A 159 -7.81 -4.30 -13.70
CA TYR A 159 -6.80 -5.32 -13.38
C TYR A 159 -6.92 -5.83 -11.94
N LEU A 160 -7.17 -4.93 -10.98
CA LEU A 160 -7.29 -5.29 -9.57
C LEU A 160 -8.50 -6.17 -9.24
N ILE A 161 -9.57 -6.13 -10.06
CA ILE A 161 -10.81 -6.88 -9.79
C ILE A 161 -11.03 -8.05 -10.75
N ASP A 162 -10.48 -7.99 -11.96
CA ASP A 162 -10.73 -8.98 -13.02
C ASP A 162 -9.58 -9.99 -13.16
N GLN A 163 -8.40 -9.71 -12.57
CA GLN A 163 -7.22 -10.57 -12.61
C GLN A 163 -6.85 -11.06 -11.21
N GLU A 164 -5.76 -11.81 -11.08
CA GLU A 164 -5.31 -12.48 -9.85
C GLU A 164 -5.41 -11.67 -8.55
N PRO A 165 -5.23 -10.33 -8.51
CA PRO A 165 -5.46 -9.55 -7.28
C PRO A 165 -6.86 -9.73 -6.65
N HIS A 166 -7.88 -10.14 -7.43
CA HIS A 166 -9.24 -10.41 -6.95
C HIS A 166 -9.28 -11.47 -5.82
N PHE A 167 -8.28 -12.36 -5.74
CA PHE A 167 -8.19 -13.34 -4.67
C PHE A 167 -8.13 -12.71 -3.28
N ALA A 168 -7.62 -11.48 -3.15
CA ALA A 168 -7.64 -10.73 -1.90
C ALA A 168 -9.07 -10.41 -1.46
N THR A 169 -9.87 -9.84 -2.36
CA THR A 169 -11.26 -9.46 -2.07
C THR A 169 -12.16 -10.69 -1.88
N ASP A 170 -11.92 -11.77 -2.63
CA ASP A 170 -12.63 -13.04 -2.44
C ASP A 170 -12.39 -13.65 -1.05
N ALA A 171 -11.18 -13.46 -0.51
CA ALA A 171 -10.81 -13.84 0.84
C ALA A 171 -11.23 -12.82 1.92
N GLY A 172 -11.95 -11.76 1.55
CA GLY A 172 -12.38 -10.69 2.45
C GLY A 172 -11.23 -9.86 3.01
N LYS A 173 -10.09 -9.77 2.30
CA LYS A 173 -8.90 -9.04 2.72
C LYS A 173 -8.83 -7.67 2.04
N PRO A 174 -8.35 -6.63 2.74
CA PRO A 174 -7.99 -5.37 2.11
C PRO A 174 -6.97 -5.59 0.99
N LEU A 175 -7.26 -5.04 -0.19
CA LEU A 175 -6.38 -5.04 -1.35
C LEU A 175 -5.82 -3.63 -1.56
N TYR A 176 -4.52 -3.55 -1.82
CA TYR A 176 -3.84 -2.32 -2.18
C TYR A 176 -3.13 -2.46 -3.53
N SER A 177 -3.23 -1.45 -4.41
CA SER A 177 -2.30 -1.28 -5.52
C SER A 177 -0.97 -0.79 -4.97
N ALA A 178 -0.05 -1.70 -4.70
CA ALA A 178 1.13 -1.44 -3.89
C ALA A 178 2.23 -0.66 -4.60
N GLU A 179 2.15 -0.63 -5.92
CA GLU A 179 2.95 0.19 -6.81
C GLU A 179 2.10 0.54 -8.02
N ILE A 180 1.84 1.83 -8.18
CA ILE A 180 1.30 2.40 -9.42
C ILE A 180 2.08 3.67 -9.75
N GLY A 181 2.49 3.81 -10.99
CA GLY A 181 3.18 5.01 -11.44
C GLY A 181 3.45 4.98 -12.92
N TRP A 182 4.22 5.95 -13.38
CA TRP A 182 4.65 6.04 -14.76
C TRP A 182 6.04 6.67 -14.82
N PRO A 183 7.01 6.05 -15.51
CA PRO A 183 8.35 6.61 -15.59
C PRO A 183 8.36 7.86 -16.47
N THR A 184 9.09 8.89 -16.04
CA THR A 184 9.15 10.17 -16.76
C THR A 184 10.24 10.22 -17.82
N ASP A 185 11.16 9.26 -17.81
CA ASP A 185 12.32 9.19 -18.71
C ASP A 185 12.88 7.74 -18.76
N ALA A 186 13.91 7.51 -19.56
CA ALA A 186 14.62 6.24 -19.68
C ALA A 186 16.13 6.41 -19.97
N MET A 187 16.92 5.41 -19.61
CA MET A 187 18.37 5.39 -19.87
C MET A 187 18.69 5.39 -21.38
N ALA A 188 19.64 6.24 -21.78
CA ALA A 188 20.22 6.42 -23.12
C ALA A 188 19.20 6.46 -24.30
N GLY A 189 18.88 7.68 -24.75
CA GLY A 189 18.02 7.94 -25.91
C GLY A 189 16.64 8.51 -25.58
N GLY A 190 16.31 8.68 -24.29
CA GLY A 190 15.10 9.37 -23.80
C GLY A 190 13.76 8.74 -24.19
N SER A 191 13.80 7.57 -24.84
CA SER A 191 12.62 6.94 -25.41
C SER A 191 12.62 5.46 -25.06
N LEU A 192 11.85 5.11 -24.03
CA LEU A 192 11.37 3.74 -23.84
C LEU A 192 9.89 3.73 -24.18
N THR A 193 9.48 2.86 -25.11
CA THR A 193 8.08 2.65 -25.44
C THR A 193 7.79 1.16 -25.47
N LEU A 194 6.86 0.72 -24.62
CA LEU A 194 6.32 -0.63 -24.59
C LEU A 194 4.91 -0.57 -25.16
N ASN A 195 4.72 -0.95 -26.43
CA ASN A 195 3.43 -0.79 -27.12
C ASN A 195 2.88 0.65 -27.01
N GLY A 196 1.76 0.86 -26.29
CA GLY A 196 1.18 2.19 -26.05
C GLY A 196 1.82 2.97 -24.90
N SER A 197 2.72 2.35 -24.12
CA SER A 197 3.31 2.94 -22.93
C SER A 197 4.65 3.61 -23.25
N ALA A 198 4.66 4.93 -23.44
CA ALA A 198 5.90 5.70 -23.61
C ALA A 198 6.32 6.39 -22.30
N ALA A 199 7.57 6.21 -21.85
CA ALA A 199 8.12 6.91 -20.69
C ALA A 199 8.28 8.40 -21.03
N SER A 200 7.57 9.28 -20.33
CA SER A 200 7.66 10.73 -20.53
C SER A 200 6.94 11.50 -19.42
N ILE A 201 7.35 12.75 -19.20
CA ILE A 201 6.65 13.67 -18.28
C ILE A 201 5.16 13.84 -18.64
N PRO A 202 4.77 14.11 -19.91
CA PRO A 202 3.35 14.23 -20.27
C PRO A 202 2.54 12.99 -19.94
N ASN A 203 3.05 11.78 -20.21
CA ASN A 203 2.33 10.56 -19.91
C ASN A 203 2.23 10.28 -18.40
N ALA A 204 3.25 10.65 -17.62
CA ALA A 204 3.16 10.61 -16.16
C ALA A 204 2.12 11.60 -15.62
N GLN A 205 2.01 12.79 -16.23
CA GLN A 205 0.96 13.76 -15.90
C GLN A 205 -0.44 13.22 -16.24
N ASP A 206 -0.62 12.60 -17.40
CA ASP A 206 -1.90 12.00 -17.80
C ASP A 206 -2.37 10.95 -16.78
N LEU A 207 -1.46 10.09 -16.28
CA LEU A 207 -1.80 9.13 -15.22
C LEU A 207 -2.14 9.84 -13.91
N LEU A 208 -1.37 10.86 -13.48
CA LEU A 208 -1.69 11.63 -12.27
C LEU A 208 -3.10 12.22 -12.34
N ASP A 209 -3.42 12.88 -13.45
CA ASP A 209 -4.68 13.59 -13.66
C ASP A 209 -5.88 12.65 -13.72
N THR A 210 -5.71 11.44 -14.26
CA THR A 210 -6.80 10.48 -14.43
C THR A 210 -6.96 9.50 -13.27
N PHE A 211 -5.87 9.15 -12.57
CA PHE A 211 -5.89 8.11 -11.55
C PHE A 211 -6.17 8.65 -10.14
N VAL A 212 -5.42 9.64 -9.66
CA VAL A 212 -5.37 9.99 -8.22
C VAL A 212 -6.76 10.34 -7.68
N CYS A 213 -7.48 11.23 -8.35
CA CYS A 213 -8.80 11.66 -7.87
C CYS A 213 -9.88 10.59 -8.06
N ALA A 214 -9.79 9.81 -9.14
CA ALA A 214 -10.71 8.71 -9.38
C ALA A 214 -10.53 7.61 -8.31
N ALA A 215 -9.29 7.22 -8.01
CA ALA A 215 -8.96 6.26 -6.97
C ALA A 215 -9.45 6.73 -5.59
N ASN A 216 -9.17 7.99 -5.23
CA ASN A 216 -9.63 8.56 -3.96
C ASN A 216 -11.16 8.60 -3.83
N THR A 217 -11.87 8.87 -4.93
CA THR A 217 -13.34 8.80 -4.97
C THR A 217 -13.83 7.37 -4.78
N ASN A 218 -13.21 6.39 -5.46
CA ASN A 218 -13.57 4.98 -5.36
C ASN A 218 -13.36 4.41 -3.95
N ILE A 219 -12.24 4.76 -3.31
CA ILE A 219 -11.93 4.39 -1.92
C ILE A 219 -13.02 4.94 -0.98
N THR A 220 -13.34 6.22 -1.12
CA THR A 220 -14.37 6.89 -0.30
C THR A 220 -15.76 6.27 -0.49
N ALA A 221 -16.09 5.84 -1.71
CA ALA A 221 -17.37 5.21 -2.01
C ALA A 221 -17.54 3.79 -1.45
N GLY A 222 -16.45 3.09 -1.10
CA GLY A 222 -16.51 1.79 -0.43
C GLY A 222 -17.05 0.61 -1.28
N GLY A 223 -17.05 0.74 -2.61
CA GLY A 223 -17.56 -0.27 -3.54
C GLY A 223 -16.52 -1.29 -4.01
N ALA A 224 -16.79 -1.94 -5.16
CA ALA A 224 -15.90 -2.96 -5.74
C ALA A 224 -14.48 -2.46 -6.05
N TYR A 225 -14.31 -1.15 -6.25
CA TYR A 225 -13.03 -0.50 -6.52
C TYR A 225 -12.39 0.15 -5.27
N ASN A 226 -12.83 -0.22 -4.07
CA ASN A 226 -12.26 0.27 -2.82
C ASN A 226 -10.92 -0.44 -2.55
N HIS A 227 -9.88 0.01 -3.25
CA HIS A 227 -8.52 -0.45 -3.10
C HIS A 227 -7.63 0.74 -2.78
N GLY A 228 -6.91 0.69 -1.66
CA GLY A 228 -5.87 1.69 -1.39
C GLY A 228 -4.75 1.59 -2.42
N TYR A 229 -3.89 2.60 -2.54
CA TYR A 229 -2.77 2.54 -3.48
C TYR A 229 -1.54 3.27 -2.97
N PHE A 230 -0.37 2.87 -3.45
CA PHE A 230 0.90 3.56 -3.28
C PHE A 230 1.45 3.99 -4.63
N TRP A 231 1.62 5.30 -4.79
CA TRP A 231 2.33 5.88 -5.92
C TRP A 231 3.80 5.48 -5.87
N PHE A 232 4.27 4.91 -6.98
CA PHE A 232 5.64 4.53 -7.23
C PHE A 232 6.27 5.53 -8.21
N GLU A 233 7.17 6.41 -7.77
CA GLU A 233 7.68 6.57 -6.39
C GLU A 233 7.91 8.04 -6.04
N LEU A 234 8.42 8.32 -4.84
CA LEU A 234 8.63 9.71 -4.42
C LEU A 234 9.80 10.38 -5.15
N PHE A 235 10.97 9.74 -5.22
CA PHE A 235 12.19 10.31 -5.79
C PHE A 235 12.77 9.38 -6.85
N ASP A 236 13.38 9.95 -7.89
CA ASP A 236 14.21 9.18 -8.81
C ASP A 236 15.36 8.48 -8.09
N GLN A 237 15.60 7.23 -8.45
CA GLN A 237 16.55 6.34 -7.79
C GLN A 237 17.72 6.03 -8.70
N ALA A 238 18.75 6.88 -8.67
CA ALA A 238 19.92 6.74 -9.54
C ALA A 238 20.63 5.38 -9.40
N TRP A 239 20.53 4.70 -8.26
CA TRP A 239 21.14 3.38 -8.05
C TRP A 239 20.46 2.25 -8.86
N LYS A 240 19.24 2.49 -9.36
CA LYS A 240 18.50 1.55 -10.23
C LYS A 240 19.03 1.51 -11.66
N THR A 241 20.04 2.31 -12.01
CA THR A 241 20.64 2.29 -13.37
C THR A 241 21.20 0.92 -13.76
N GLN A 242 21.54 0.08 -12.79
CA GLN A 242 21.99 -1.29 -13.02
C GLN A 242 20.91 -2.19 -13.66
N TYR A 243 19.63 -1.82 -13.55
CA TYR A 243 18.51 -2.58 -14.14
C TYR A 243 18.16 -2.10 -15.56
N GLY A 244 18.64 -0.92 -15.96
CA GLY A 244 18.40 -0.38 -17.30
C GLY A 244 17.00 0.22 -17.48
N GLY A 245 16.68 0.56 -18.74
CA GLY A 245 15.34 1.03 -19.12
C GLY A 245 14.90 2.30 -18.38
N ALA A 246 13.67 2.26 -17.87
CA ALA A 246 13.01 3.36 -17.17
C ALA A 246 13.25 3.38 -15.65
N GLU A 247 13.90 2.36 -15.10
CA GLU A 247 13.99 2.10 -13.67
C GLU A 247 14.47 3.28 -12.80
N PRO A 248 15.40 4.14 -13.23
CA PRO A 248 15.83 5.28 -12.42
C PRO A 248 14.81 6.44 -12.33
N TYR A 249 13.75 6.45 -13.14
CA TYR A 249 13.00 7.66 -13.49
C TYR A 249 11.51 7.67 -13.08
N TRP A 250 11.14 6.90 -12.07
CA TRP A 250 9.74 6.78 -11.58
C TRP A 250 9.33 7.85 -10.56
N GLY A 251 10.26 8.68 -10.09
CA GLY A 251 9.99 9.66 -9.05
C GLY A 251 9.04 10.77 -9.50
N LEU A 252 8.15 11.22 -8.59
CA LEU A 252 7.50 12.53 -8.71
C LEU A 252 8.53 13.67 -8.65
N PHE A 253 9.57 13.45 -7.84
CA PHE A 253 10.70 14.34 -7.67
C PHE A 253 11.94 13.73 -8.33
N ASP A 254 12.85 14.58 -8.82
CA ASP A 254 14.15 14.13 -9.29
C ASP A 254 15.05 13.66 -8.13
N LYS A 255 16.23 13.13 -8.48
CA LYS A 255 17.23 12.64 -7.51
C LYS A 255 17.72 13.72 -6.53
N ASP A 256 17.59 14.98 -6.91
CA ASP A 256 18.00 16.16 -6.13
C ASP A 256 16.82 16.73 -5.31
N ARG A 257 15.68 16.03 -5.32
CA ARG A 257 14.45 16.34 -4.57
C ARG A 257 13.70 17.58 -5.08
N ASN A 258 13.90 17.97 -6.33
CA ASN A 258 13.05 18.96 -6.99
C ASN A 258 11.84 18.27 -7.60
N LEU A 259 10.66 18.87 -7.46
CA LEU A 259 9.47 18.40 -8.15
C LEU A 259 9.74 18.49 -9.66
N LYS A 260 9.48 17.40 -10.40
CA LYS A 260 9.58 17.41 -11.86
C LYS A 260 8.55 18.36 -12.46
N SER A 261 8.54 18.54 -13.78
CA SER A 261 7.52 19.36 -14.48
C SER A 261 6.14 18.68 -14.48
N LEU A 262 5.62 18.41 -13.28
CA LEU A 262 4.38 17.72 -12.96
C LEU A 262 3.56 18.61 -12.02
N THR A 263 2.24 18.44 -12.08
CA THR A 263 1.29 19.02 -11.13
C THR A 263 0.66 17.88 -10.35
N ILE A 264 0.73 17.97 -9.01
CA ILE A 264 0.15 16.95 -8.12
C ILE A 264 -1.33 17.31 -7.88
N PRO A 265 -2.29 16.41 -8.17
CA PRO A 265 -3.70 16.66 -7.91
C PRO A 265 -4.00 16.91 -6.43
N SER A 266 -4.91 17.82 -6.12
CA SER A 266 -5.25 18.24 -4.74
C SER A 266 -6.50 17.57 -4.16
N CYS A 267 -6.88 16.40 -4.68
CA CYS A 267 -8.07 15.66 -4.25
C CYS A 267 -7.73 14.75 -3.06
N LEU A 268 -8.45 14.95 -1.96
CA LEU A 268 -8.32 14.13 -0.76
C LEU A 268 -9.18 12.86 -0.95
N ALA A 269 -8.68 11.69 -0.55
CA ALA A 269 -9.61 10.68 -0.05
C ALA A 269 -9.99 11.10 1.37
N ASP A 270 -11.20 10.77 1.82
CA ASP A 270 -11.50 10.84 3.24
C ASP A 270 -10.44 10.05 4.02
N ALA A 271 -10.18 10.44 5.27
CA ALA A 271 -9.18 9.76 6.09
C ALA A 271 -9.51 8.28 6.18
N GLU A 272 -8.87 7.46 5.34
CA GLU A 272 -9.03 6.01 5.32
C GLU A 272 -8.85 5.53 6.76
N ALA A 273 -9.88 4.88 7.31
CA ALA A 273 -9.86 4.42 8.68
C ALA A 273 -8.58 3.60 8.90
N PRO A 274 -7.87 3.77 10.03
CA PRO A 274 -6.80 2.85 10.38
C PRO A 274 -7.33 1.42 10.23
N VAL A 275 -6.52 0.52 9.66
CA VAL A 275 -6.84 -0.88 9.29
C VAL A 275 -7.16 -1.77 10.53
N GLY A 276 -7.63 -1.18 11.63
CA GLY A 276 -8.08 -1.84 12.85
C GLY A 276 -9.56 -1.60 13.21
N SER A 277 -10.37 -1.00 12.32
CA SER A 277 -11.81 -0.78 12.57
C SER A 277 -12.73 -1.26 11.44
N MET A 278 -12.28 -2.19 10.60
CA MET A 278 -13.22 -2.99 9.80
C MET A 278 -13.76 -4.11 10.71
N GLY A 279 -14.97 -3.88 11.21
CA GLY A 279 -15.49 -4.49 12.44
C GLY A 279 -15.65 -6.01 12.43
N ASN A 280 -15.62 -6.55 13.66
CA ASN A 280 -16.32 -7.78 14.02
C ASN A 280 -17.73 -7.73 13.42
N ASN A 281 -17.96 -8.54 12.39
CA ASN A 281 -19.29 -8.77 11.88
C ASN A 281 -19.95 -9.84 12.77
N ASP A 282 -20.29 -9.47 14.01
CA ASP A 282 -21.19 -10.26 14.82
C ASP A 282 -22.59 -10.15 14.21
N GLY A 283 -22.97 -11.21 13.51
CA GLY A 283 -24.25 -11.33 12.82
C GLY A 283 -25.43 -11.06 13.75
N GLY A 284 -26.14 -9.97 13.46
CA GLY A 284 -27.44 -9.64 14.03
C GLY A 284 -28.45 -9.42 12.92
N GLY A 285 -29.01 -10.50 12.38
CA GLY A 285 -30.13 -10.42 11.44
C GLY A 285 -31.33 -9.74 12.09
N SER A 286 -31.73 -8.58 11.57
CA SER A 286 -32.98 -7.92 11.96
C SER A 286 -34.12 -8.52 11.14
N THR A 287 -34.83 -9.47 11.75
CA THR A 287 -36.17 -9.87 11.32
C THR A 287 -37.14 -8.72 11.50
N SER A 288 -37.77 -8.33 10.39
CA SER A 288 -38.94 -7.45 10.39
C SER A 288 -40.11 -8.14 11.08
N ASN A 289 -40.68 -7.52 12.11
CA ASN A 289 -42.04 -7.84 12.53
C ASN A 289 -42.81 -6.55 12.81
N GLY A 290 -43.78 -6.28 11.94
CA GLY A 290 -44.78 -5.23 12.12
C GLY A 290 -45.82 -5.67 13.15
N GLY A 291 -46.14 -4.78 14.08
CA GLY A 291 -47.17 -4.98 15.08
C GLY A 291 -47.70 -3.64 15.57
N SER A 292 -48.91 -3.33 15.13
CA SER A 292 -49.74 -2.17 15.49
C SER A 292 -50.18 -2.18 16.96
N GLY A 293 -50.24 -1.00 17.60
CA GLY A 293 -50.92 -0.82 18.88
C GLY A 293 -50.95 0.64 19.35
N THR A 294 -52.16 1.20 19.48
CA THR A 294 -52.46 2.60 19.83
C THR A 294 -52.66 2.85 21.33
N SER A 295 -52.26 4.06 21.76
CA SER A 295 -52.88 5.00 22.72
C SER A 295 -52.53 5.04 24.23
N SER A 296 -52.22 6.27 24.64
CA SER A 296 -52.55 7.00 25.89
C SER A 296 -51.69 6.83 27.16
N GLY A 297 -51.32 7.96 27.76
CA GLY A 297 -50.80 8.07 29.14
C GLY A 297 -49.87 9.26 29.39
N SER A 298 -50.28 10.19 30.24
CA SER A 298 -49.70 11.52 30.49
C SER A 298 -48.59 11.59 31.55
N SER A 299 -47.81 12.67 31.45
CA SER A 299 -47.18 13.48 32.53
C SER A 299 -46.14 12.85 33.47
N SER A 300 -44.89 13.33 33.40
CA SER A 300 -44.27 14.24 34.38
C SER A 300 -42.75 14.39 34.15
N ASN A 301 -42.27 15.63 34.22
CA ASN A 301 -40.85 16.06 34.26
C ASN A 301 -40.33 15.91 35.73
N PRO A 302 -39.06 16.19 36.12
CA PRO A 302 -37.98 16.85 35.37
C PRO A 302 -36.55 16.31 35.61
N SER A 303 -35.59 16.87 34.87
CA SER A 303 -34.28 17.40 35.34
C SER A 303 -33.12 17.05 34.40
N GLY A 304 -32.21 18.00 34.19
CA GLY A 304 -30.88 17.73 33.65
C GLY A 304 -30.37 18.67 32.56
N THR A 305 -30.13 19.93 32.93
CA THR A 305 -28.99 20.79 32.51
C THR A 305 -28.54 20.88 31.04
N THR A 306 -28.64 22.11 30.55
CA THR A 306 -28.12 22.72 29.32
C THR A 306 -26.61 22.59 29.08
N ARG A 307 -26.30 22.47 27.78
CA ARG A 307 -25.00 22.55 27.09
C ARG A 307 -24.37 23.95 27.09
N ASN A 308 -23.04 23.99 27.00
CA ASN A 308 -22.15 24.80 26.13
C ASN A 308 -20.79 24.97 26.83
N ASN A 309 -19.63 25.07 26.19
CA ASN A 309 -19.14 24.91 24.82
C ASN A 309 -17.61 25.02 24.90
N GLY A 310 -16.89 24.46 23.92
CA GLY A 310 -15.49 24.79 23.60
C GLY A 310 -14.57 23.57 23.69
N ALA A 311 -13.79 23.20 22.69
CA ALA A 311 -13.52 23.77 21.39
C ALA A 311 -13.12 22.61 20.47
N THR A 312 -13.79 22.45 19.33
CA THR A 312 -13.36 21.53 18.29
C THR A 312 -12.25 22.20 17.50
N ALA A 313 -11.02 21.75 17.71
CA ALA A 313 -9.92 22.03 16.79
C ALA A 313 -10.26 21.39 15.44
N SER A 314 -10.38 22.23 14.42
CA SER A 314 -10.49 21.80 13.03
C SER A 314 -9.13 21.24 12.61
N PHE A 315 -9.06 19.92 12.45
CA PHE A 315 -7.92 19.26 11.82
C PHE A 315 -8.12 19.34 10.31
N ALA A 316 -7.23 20.06 9.63
CA ALA A 316 -7.16 20.05 8.18
C ALA A 316 -6.76 18.64 7.70
N SER A 317 -7.58 18.04 6.85
CA SER A 317 -7.31 16.76 6.20
C SER A 317 -6.27 16.91 5.09
N SER A 318 -5.30 16.01 5.05
CA SER A 318 -4.23 15.93 4.04
C SER A 318 -4.62 15.00 2.88
N PRO A 319 -4.07 15.21 1.66
CA PRO A 319 -4.36 14.34 0.51
C PRO A 319 -3.85 12.92 0.75
N VAL A 320 -4.63 11.93 0.31
CA VAL A 320 -4.23 10.53 0.33
C VAL A 320 -3.61 10.21 -1.02
N VAL A 321 -2.29 10.30 -1.09
CA VAL A 321 -1.46 9.67 -2.13
C VAL A 321 -0.47 8.83 -1.36
N MET A 322 -0.70 7.54 -1.09
CA MET A 322 0.33 6.81 -0.34
C MET A 322 1.59 6.75 -1.20
N LEU A 323 2.77 6.95 -0.63
CA LEU A 323 4.02 6.96 -1.39
C LEU A 323 4.83 5.73 -1.02
N SER A 324 5.34 5.01 -2.01
CA SER A 324 6.39 4.03 -1.74
C SER A 324 7.70 4.77 -1.47
N ALA A 325 8.40 4.38 -0.41
CA ALA A 325 9.65 4.96 0.04
C ALA A 325 10.70 3.85 0.22
N LEU A 326 11.74 3.95 -0.61
CA LEU A 326 13.10 3.44 -0.49
C LEU A 326 13.35 2.03 0.07
N THR A 327 14.09 1.24 -0.73
CA THR A 327 15.14 0.30 -0.28
C THR A 327 16.40 0.50 -1.12
N THR A 328 17.54 0.08 -0.58
CA THR A 328 18.83 -0.03 -1.28
C THR A 328 19.13 -1.53 -1.45
N LEU A 329 19.49 -1.97 -2.67
CA LEU A 329 19.95 -3.32 -3.08
C LEU A 329 18.90 -4.44 -2.96
N LEU A 330 18.74 -5.43 -3.85
CA LEU A 330 19.51 -6.01 -4.96
C LEU A 330 18.48 -6.77 -5.84
N ALA A 331 18.24 -6.38 -7.09
CA ALA A 331 17.39 -7.14 -8.02
C ALA A 331 18.31 -7.81 -9.06
N PHE A 332 18.62 -9.08 -8.81
CA PHE A 332 19.40 -9.87 -9.74
C PHE A 332 18.56 -10.26 -10.96
N MET A 333 19.24 -10.27 -12.11
CA MET A 333 18.88 -10.87 -13.41
C MET A 333 17.95 -10.00 -14.26
N GLY A 334 18.39 -9.49 -15.41
CA GLY A 334 19.05 -10.24 -16.47
C GLY A 334 17.97 -10.52 -17.51
N GLY A 335 18.04 -9.78 -18.63
CA GLY A 335 16.98 -9.66 -19.62
C GLY A 335 16.30 -10.99 -19.98
N ALA A 336 15.00 -11.04 -19.74
CA ALA A 336 14.10 -11.95 -20.42
C ALA A 336 12.80 -11.18 -20.66
N THR A 337 12.59 -10.89 -21.93
CA THR A 337 11.35 -10.50 -22.63
C THR A 337 10.08 -10.58 -21.76
N LEU A 338 9.54 -9.42 -21.38
CA LEU A 338 8.17 -9.30 -20.89
C LEU A 338 7.20 -9.51 -22.05
N LEU A 339 6.29 -10.48 -21.88
CA LEU A 339 4.93 -10.49 -22.43
C LEU A 339 3.98 -10.21 -21.28
#